data_AF-A0A6I7QHF4-F1
#
_entry.id   AF-A0A6I7QHF4-F1
#
_cell.length_a   1.000
_cell.length_b   1.000
_cell.length_c   1.000
_cell.angle_alpha   90.00
_cell.angle_beta   90.00
_cell.angle_gamma   90.00
#
_symmetry.space_group_name_H-M   'P 1'
#
loop_
_entity.id
_entity.type
_entity.pdbx_description
1 polymer ?
#
loop_
_entity_poly.entity_id
_entity_poly.type
_entity_poly.pdbx_seq_one_letter_code
_entity_poly.pdbx_strand_id
1 'polypeptide(L)'
;MLNKDDWALGIIIGILLPCVVYGLVILIMIPYGHVENLVYMPRPQIPFLVAIFSNLFSIRYYMVTKKFDRTGRGILLITFGMAILFFIFLM
;
A
#
# COMPACT_ATOMS: atom_id res chain seq x y z
N MET A 1 -1.33 8.45 -21.11
CA MET A 1 -0.16 8.58 -20.22
C MET A 1 0.11 7.32 -19.35
N LEU A 2 -0.83 6.37 -19.19
CA LEU A 2 -0.69 5.14 -18.37
C LEU A 2 -0.08 3.90 -19.07
N ASN A 3 0.49 4.06 -20.27
CA ASN A 3 1.11 2.98 -21.06
C ASN A 3 2.58 3.29 -21.40
N LYS A 4 3.27 3.98 -20.50
CA LYS A 4 4.72 4.15 -20.59
C LYS A 4 5.36 3.45 -19.40
N ASP A 5 6.40 2.70 -19.69
CA ASP A 5 7.23 2.08 -18.66
C ASP A 5 8.16 3.15 -18.06
N ASP A 6 7.64 3.85 -17.05
CA ASP A 6 8.32 4.96 -16.39
C ASP A 6 8.42 4.72 -14.89
N TRP A 7 9.58 5.05 -14.33
CA TRP A 7 9.83 4.98 -12.88
C TRP A 7 8.85 5.83 -12.07
N ALA A 8 8.51 7.01 -12.59
CA ALA A 8 7.56 7.92 -11.95
C ALA A 8 6.17 7.29 -11.80
N LEU A 9 5.70 6.56 -12.82
CA LEU A 9 4.41 5.87 -12.76
C LEU A 9 4.43 4.79 -11.68
N GLY A 10 5.53 4.03 -11.58
CA GLY A 10 5.71 3.03 -10.55
C GLY A 10 5.71 3.63 -9.14
N ILE A 11 6.41 4.75 -8.94
CA ILE A 11 6.44 5.45 -7.66
C ILE A 11 5.04 5.97 -7.27
N ILE A 12 4.33 6.60 -8.21
CA ILE A 12 2.99 7.14 -7.96
C ILE A 12 2.05 6.00 -7.55
N ILE A 13 2.05 4.88 -8.27
CA ILE A 13 1.20 3.73 -7.93
C ILE A 13 1.59 3.13 -6.58
N GLY A 14 2.90 2.98 -6.33
CA GLY A 14 3.41 2.45 -5.08
C GLY A 14 3.04 3.28 -3.85
N ILE A 15 2.75 4.58 -4.01
CA ILE A 15 2.26 5.46 -2.93
C ILE A 15 0.72 5.51 -2.90
N LEU A 16 0.11 5.68 -4.07
CA LEU A 16 -1.33 5.90 -4.20
C LEU A 16 -2.12 4.67 -3.73
N LEU A 17 -1.71 3.48 -4.15
CA LEU A 17 -2.44 2.25 -3.85
C LEU A 17 -2.48 1.94 -2.34
N PRO A 18 -1.36 1.98 -1.59
CA PRO A 18 -1.39 1.84 -0.13
C PRO A 18 -2.21 2.94 0.55
N CYS A 19 -2.13 4.19 0.12
CA CYS A 19 -2.94 5.27 0.67
C CYS A 19 -4.45 5.00 0.51
N VAL A 20 -4.88 4.57 -0.68
CA VAL A 20 -6.27 4.23 -0.95
C VAL A 20 -6.71 3.03 -0.11
N VAL A 21 -5.91 1.97 -0.06
CA VAL A 21 -6.22 0.75 0.72
C VAL A 21 -6.28 1.07 2.20
N TYR A 22 -5.35 1.87 2.74
CA TYR A 22 -5.38 2.31 4.13
C TYR A 22 -6.67 3.05 4.44
N GLY A 23 -7.05 4.04 3.61
CA GLY A 23 -8.29 4.79 3.78
C GLY A 23 -9.53 3.89 3.74
N LEU A 24 -9.58 2.92 2.84
CA LEU A 24 -10.66 1.94 2.76
C LEU A 24 -10.73 1.04 3.99
N VAL A 25 -9.59 0.54 4.48
CA VAL A 25 -9.52 -0.29 5.69
C VAL A 25 -10.06 0.50 6.88
N ILE A 26 -9.63 1.75 7.06
CA ILE A 26 -10.15 2.61 8.12
C ILE A 26 -11.65 2.82 7.97
N LEU A 27 -12.14 3.17 6.77
CA LEU A 27 -13.54 3.43 6.51
C LEU A 27 -14.44 2.22 6.80
N ILE A 28 -13.96 1.02 6.46
CA ILE A 28 -14.63 -0.24 6.78
C ILE A 28 -14.62 -0.48 8.29
N MET A 29 -13.53 -0.16 9.01
CA MET A 29 -13.42 -0.41 10.44
C MET A 29 -14.23 0.56 11.33
N ILE A 30 -14.49 1.79 10.87
CA ILE A 30 -15.29 2.80 11.59
C ILE A 30 -16.61 2.24 12.15
N PRO A 31 -17.48 1.59 11.36
CA PRO A 31 -18.76 1.07 11.87
C PRO A 31 -18.59 -0.07 12.88
N TYR A 32 -17.57 -0.93 12.75
CA TYR A 32 -17.36 -2.07 13.67
C TYR A 32 -16.74 -1.65 15.00
N GLY A 33 -16.00 -0.53 15.04
CA GLY A 33 -15.42 0.01 16.27
C GLY A 33 -16.43 0.57 17.27
N HIS A 34 -17.71 0.70 16.89
CA HIS A 34 -18.79 1.16 17.79
C HIS A 34 -19.66 0.01 18.34
N VAL A 35 -19.50 -1.22 17.85
CA VAL A 35 -20.47 -2.30 18.12
C VAL A 35 -20.24 -2.99 19.48
N GLU A 36 -19.04 -2.91 20.09
CA GLU A 36 -18.73 -3.72 21.29
C GLU A 36 -17.98 -2.99 22.44
N ASN A 37 -17.87 -1.66 22.48
CA ASN A 37 -17.02 -0.93 23.47
C ASN A 37 -15.52 -1.35 23.48
N LEU A 38 -15.12 -2.30 22.65
CA LEU A 38 -13.75 -2.58 22.27
C LEU A 38 -13.35 -1.49 21.29
N VAL A 39 -12.69 -0.45 21.78
CA VAL A 39 -11.98 0.51 20.95
C VAL A 39 -10.94 -0.28 20.15
N TYR A 40 -11.32 -0.72 18.96
CA TYR A 40 -10.45 -1.37 17.97
C TYR A 40 -9.46 -0.35 17.38
N MET A 41 -8.87 0.53 18.20
CA MET A 41 -7.68 1.26 17.82
C MET A 41 -6.96 1.87 19.01
N PRO A 42 -5.71 1.40 19.24
CA PRO A 42 -4.60 2.36 19.14
C PRO A 42 -3.41 1.82 18.34
N ARG A 43 -3.54 0.70 17.61
CA ARG A 43 -2.42 0.12 16.84
C ARG A 43 -2.57 0.43 15.34
N PRO A 44 -2.09 1.60 14.85
CA PRO A 44 -2.09 1.94 13.42
C PRO A 44 -1.22 0.99 12.58
N GLN A 45 -0.49 0.10 13.25
CA GLN A 45 0.44 -0.85 12.66
C GLN A 45 -0.22 -1.82 11.69
N ILE A 46 -1.34 -2.44 12.09
CA ILE A 46 -1.97 -3.51 11.30
C ILE A 46 -2.55 -2.96 9.99
N PRO A 47 -3.35 -1.87 9.99
CA PRO A 47 -3.87 -1.31 8.74
C PRO A 47 -2.77 -0.76 7.82
N PHE A 48 -1.69 -0.21 8.38
CA PHE A 48 -0.56 0.27 7.59
C PHE A 48 0.19 -0.88 6.89
N LEU A 49 0.39 -1.99 7.60
CA LEU A 49 1.00 -3.18 7.01
C LEU A 49 0.12 -3.73 5.88
N VAL A 50 -1.19 -3.89 6.12
CA VAL A 50 -2.16 -4.33 5.09
C VAL A 50 -2.11 -3.43 3.85
N ALA A 51 -2.02 -2.12 4.05
CA ALA A 51 -1.88 -1.16 2.97
C ALA A 51 -0.59 -1.37 2.16
N ILE A 52 0.57 -1.57 2.79
CA ILE A 52 1.82 -1.86 2.07
C ILE A 52 1.70 -3.15 1.25
N PHE A 53 1.15 -4.21 1.83
CA PHE A 53 1.00 -5.50 1.16
C PHE A 53 0.09 -5.44 -0.08
N SER A 54 -0.81 -4.45 -0.16
CA SER A 54 -1.62 -4.25 -1.37
C SER A 54 -0.78 -4.00 -2.63
N ASN A 55 0.43 -3.43 -2.49
CA ASN A 55 1.33 -3.20 -3.63
C ASN A 55 1.79 -4.50 -4.30
N LEU A 56 1.75 -5.65 -3.63
CA LEU A 56 2.08 -6.95 -4.26
C LEU A 56 1.18 -7.25 -5.45
N PHE A 57 -0.10 -6.86 -5.38
CA PHE A 57 -1.03 -7.00 -6.50
C PHE A 57 -0.63 -6.12 -7.68
N SER A 58 -0.25 -4.87 -7.43
CA SER A 58 0.23 -3.96 -8.47
C SER A 58 1.57 -4.40 -9.06
N ILE A 59 2.50 -4.88 -8.25
CA ILE A 59 3.78 -5.43 -8.71
C ILE A 59 3.53 -6.58 -9.68
N ARG A 60 2.67 -7.54 -9.29
CA ARG A 60 2.33 -8.68 -10.16
C ARG A 60 1.71 -8.21 -11.48
N TYR A 61 0.75 -7.30 -11.43
CA TYR A 61 0.08 -6.79 -12.63
C TYR A 61 1.06 -6.06 -13.58
N TYR A 62 1.89 -5.16 -13.06
CA TYR A 62 2.79 -4.35 -13.90
C TYR A 62 4.00 -5.15 -14.40
N MET A 63 4.61 -6.02 -13.57
CA MET A 63 5.77 -6.80 -13.97
C MET A 63 5.40 -8.04 -14.81
N VAL A 64 4.36 -8.79 -14.42
CA VAL A 64 4.03 -10.07 -15.07
C VAL A 64 3.09 -9.88 -16.25
N THR A 65 2.01 -9.13 -16.06
CA THR A 65 0.99 -8.96 -17.11
C THR A 65 1.41 -7.93 -18.15
N LYS A 66 1.79 -6.72 -17.71
CA LYS A 66 2.19 -5.63 -18.63
C LYS A 66 3.66 -5.67 -19.05
N LYS A 67 4.52 -6.45 -18.38
CA LYS A 67 5.97 -6.49 -18.62
C LYS A 67 6.66 -5.11 -18.52
N PHE A 68 6.12 -4.23 -17.66
CA PHE A 68 6.68 -2.91 -17.39
C PHE A 68 7.69 -3.02 -16.25
N ASP A 69 8.95 -3.30 -16.61
CA ASP A 69 10.02 -3.59 -15.65
C ASP A 69 10.38 -2.35 -14.82
N ARG A 70 10.49 -1.16 -15.43
CA ARG A 70 10.83 0.08 -14.70
C ARG A 70 9.72 0.48 -13.73
N THR A 71 8.48 0.38 -14.17
CA THR A 71 7.28 0.66 -13.36
C THR A 71 7.20 -0.31 -12.18
N GLY A 72 7.35 -1.60 -12.44
CA GLY A 72 7.36 -2.63 -11.40
C GLY A 72 8.45 -2.42 -10.35
N ARG A 73 9.67 -2.08 -10.79
CA ARG A 73 10.78 -1.73 -9.89
C ARG A 73 10.51 -0.45 -9.10
N GLY A 74 9.85 0.55 -9.69
CA GLY A 74 9.41 1.75 -8.98
C GLY A 74 8.41 1.44 -7.85
N ILE A 75 7.41 0.58 -8.11
CA ILE A 75 6.47 0.13 -7.07
C ILE A 75 7.21 -0.66 -5.99
N LEU A 76 8.13 -1.55 -6.38
CA LEU A 76 8.93 -2.35 -5.46
C LEU A 76 9.78 -1.47 -4.53
N LEU A 77 10.44 -0.45 -5.08
CA LEU A 77 11.26 0.50 -4.33
C LEU A 77 10.43 1.22 -3.26
N ILE A 78 9.25 1.71 -3.62
CA ILE A 78 8.35 2.34 -2.65
C ILE A 78 7.84 1.34 -1.61
N THR A 79 7.50 0.13 -2.02
CA THR A 79 6.99 -0.91 -1.11
C THR A 79 8.03 -1.26 -0.05
N PHE A 80 9.29 -1.49 -0.45
CA PHE A 80 10.37 -1.73 0.51
C PHE A 80 10.70 -0.48 1.34
N GLY A 81 10.70 0.70 0.73
CA GLY A 81 10.90 1.96 1.45
C GLY A 81 9.85 2.16 2.56
N MET A 82 8.57 1.97 2.25
CA MET A 82 7.48 2.04 3.23
C MET A 82 7.59 0.97 4.30
N ALA A 83 7.98 -0.26 3.94
CA ALA A 83 8.20 -1.33 4.92
C ALA A 83 9.34 -0.98 5.89
N ILE A 84 10.46 -0.48 5.39
CA ILE A 84 11.58 -0.04 6.23
C ILE A 84 11.14 1.09 7.17
N LEU A 85 10.44 2.11 6.64
CA LEU A 85 9.90 3.20 7.46
C LEU A 85 8.92 2.69 8.52
N PHE A 86 8.07 1.72 8.18
CA PHE A 86 7.16 1.09 9.14
C PHE A 86 7.93 0.43 10.29
N PHE A 87 8.96 -0.36 9.99
CA PHE A 87 9.75 -1.05 11.01
C PHE A 87 10.59 -0.09 11.86
N ILE A 88 11.05 1.04 11.32
CA ILE A 88 11.88 2.01 12.06
C ILE A 88 11.03 2.93 12.95
N PHE A 89 9.88 3.39 12.46
CA PHE A 89 9.11 4.45 13.12
C PHE A 89 7.86 3.96 13.85
N LEU A 90 7.29 2.83 13.45
CA LEU A 90 5.96 2.40 13.91
C LEU A 90 5.96 1.10 14.73
N MET A 91 7.04 0.31 14.66
CA MET A 91 7.25 -0.90 15.44
C MET A 91 8.14 -0.62 16.64
#